data_AF-A0A972E545-F1
#
_entry.id   AF-A0A972E545-F1
#
_cell.length_a   1.000
_cell.length_b   1.000
_cell.length_c   1.000
_cell.angle_alpha   90.00
_cell.angle_beta   90.00
_cell.angle_gamma   90.00
#
_symmetry.space_group_name_H-M   'P 1'
#
loop_
_entity.id
_entity.type
_entity.pdbx_description
1 polymer ?
#
loop_
_entity_poly.entity_id
_entity_poly.type
_entity_poly.pdbx_seq_one_letter_code
_entity_poly.pdbx_strand_id
1 'polypeptide(L)'
;MERKETDIFSRNIVNKDGIVTRWPKKQDERRAVLEYIRSKIDKGRTYTEIEINELIDKWHSFGDHALIRRMMYDFFLIERAEDGSKYWLDESGNT
;
A
#
# COMPACT_ATOMS: atom_id res chain seq x y z
N MET A 1 -0.25 10.62 -12.33
CA MET A 1 -0.07 9.99 -11.00
C MET A 1 0.71 10.87 -10.01
N GLU A 2 1.49 11.88 -10.42
CA GLU A 2 2.37 12.68 -9.52
C GLU A 2 1.71 13.60 -8.47
N ARG A 3 0.44 14.00 -8.62
CA ARG A 3 -0.16 15.02 -7.72
C ARG A 3 -0.49 14.52 -6.31
N LYS A 4 -0.69 13.22 -6.10
CA LYS A 4 -1.12 12.68 -4.80
C LYS A 4 0.04 12.23 -3.91
N GLU A 5 1.12 11.73 -4.51
CA GLU A 5 2.30 11.30 -3.76
C GLU A 5 2.98 12.50 -3.09
N THR A 6 3.15 13.61 -3.81
CA THR A 6 3.70 14.87 -3.28
C THR A 6 2.91 15.43 -2.07
N ASP A 7 1.61 15.13 -2.01
CA ASP A 7 0.70 15.64 -0.98
C ASP A 7 0.88 14.94 0.38
N ILE A 8 1.21 13.64 0.42
CA ILE A 8 1.43 12.92 1.69
C ILE A 8 2.77 13.27 2.35
N PHE A 9 3.80 13.62 1.57
CA PHE A 9 5.07 14.15 2.08
C PHE A 9 4.89 15.54 2.70
N SER A 10 4.07 16.40 2.08
CA SER A 10 3.77 17.75 2.60
C SER A 10 2.99 17.73 3.92
N ARG A 11 2.29 16.63 4.22
CA ARG A 11 1.42 16.48 5.41
C ARG A 11 2.08 15.72 6.57
N ASN A 12 3.40 15.50 6.51
CA ASN A 12 4.17 14.71 7.49
C ASN A 12 3.59 13.31 7.74
N ILE A 13 2.95 12.71 6.73
CA ILE A 13 2.46 11.31 6.82
C ILE A 13 3.64 10.37 6.56
N VAL A 14 4.46 10.72 5.57
CA VAL A 14 5.68 10.02 5.21
C VAL A 14 6.88 10.80 5.75
N ASN A 15 7.82 10.12 6.40
CA ASN A 15 9.04 10.75 6.88
C ASN A 15 10.07 10.93 5.76
N LYS A 16 11.25 11.47 6.10
CA LYS A 16 12.34 11.73 5.14
C LYS A 16 12.92 10.45 4.52
N ASP A 17 12.76 9.31 5.18
CA ASP A 17 13.22 8.00 4.72
C ASP A 17 12.19 7.28 3.84
N GLY A 18 11.05 7.93 3.55
CA GLY A 18 9.98 7.32 2.76
C GLY A 18 9.07 6.37 3.54
N ILE A 19 9.12 6.39 4.88
CA ILE A 19 8.32 5.53 5.75
C ILE A 19 7.03 6.21 6.16
N VAL A 20 5.90 5.52 5.97
CA VAL A 20 4.58 5.96 6.46
C VAL A 20 4.54 5.82 7.98
N THR A 21 4.48 6.95 8.67
CA THR A 21 4.61 6.99 10.14
C THR A 21 3.31 6.75 10.90
N ARG A 22 2.16 6.99 10.24
CA ARG A 22 0.83 6.84 10.82
C ARG A 22 -0.22 6.53 9.77
N TRP A 23 -1.32 5.93 10.21
CA TRP A 23 -2.51 5.78 9.38
C TRP A 23 -3.34 7.07 9.35
N PRO A 24 -3.62 7.66 8.18
CA PRO A 24 -4.40 8.90 8.08
C PRO A 24 -5.88 8.73 8.46
N LYS A 25 -6.52 9.82 8.90
CA LYS A 25 -7.97 9.83 9.18
C LYS A 25 -8.81 10.13 7.92
N LYS A 26 -8.29 10.95 7.00
CA LYS A 26 -9.00 11.35 5.79
C LYS A 26 -8.89 10.28 4.71
N GLN A 27 -9.98 10.03 3.99
CA GLN A 27 -10.02 9.00 2.95
C GLN A 27 -9.04 9.27 1.79
N ASP A 28 -8.89 10.52 1.37
CA ASP A 28 -7.94 10.89 0.30
C ASP A 28 -6.49 10.62 0.70
N GLU A 29 -6.14 10.93 1.93
CA GLU A 29 -4.80 10.66 2.48
C GLU A 29 -4.55 9.15 2.61
N ARG A 30 -5.56 8.38 3.04
CA ARG A 30 -5.48 6.91 3.06
C ARG A 30 -5.23 6.36 1.66
N ARG A 31 -5.99 6.83 0.67
CA ARG A 31 -5.80 6.40 -0.73
C ARG A 31 -4.39 6.74 -1.21
N ALA A 32 -3.88 7.93 -0.93
CA ALA A 32 -2.53 8.32 -1.33
C ALA A 32 -1.44 7.46 -0.65
N VAL A 33 -1.60 7.12 0.64
CA VAL A 33 -0.71 6.15 1.33
C VAL A 33 -0.75 4.78 0.67
N LEU A 34 -1.94 4.28 0.32
CA LEU A 34 -2.09 2.98 -0.31
C LEU A 34 -1.51 2.97 -1.73
N GLU A 35 -1.74 4.02 -2.52
CA GLU A 35 -1.13 4.19 -3.85
C GLU A 35 0.41 4.23 -3.75
N TYR A 36 0.95 4.91 -2.74
CA TYR A 36 2.39 4.95 -2.46
C TYR A 36 2.95 3.56 -2.15
N ILE A 37 2.33 2.80 -1.23
CA ILE A 37 2.80 1.45 -0.88
C ILE A 37 2.61 0.48 -2.06
N ARG A 38 1.50 0.58 -2.80
CA ARG A 38 1.25 -0.19 -4.03
C ARG A 38 2.37 0.01 -5.06
N SER A 39 2.92 1.23 -5.18
CA SER A 39 4.05 1.51 -6.09
C SER A 39 5.30 0.67 -5.81
N LYS A 40 5.40 0.06 -4.62
CA LYS A 40 6.52 -0.78 -4.18
C LYS A 40 6.31 -2.26 -4.44
N ILE A 41 5.13 -2.66 -4.92
CA ILE A 41 4.80 -4.05 -5.24
C ILE A 41 5.19 -4.31 -6.68
N ASP A 42 5.97 -5.37 -6.92
CA ASP A 42 6.37 -5.78 -8.26
C ASP A 42 5.17 -6.24 -9.11
N LYS A 43 5.04 -5.69 -10.32
CA LYS A 43 4.04 -6.12 -11.30
C LYS A 43 4.38 -7.50 -11.86
N GLY A 44 3.35 -8.34 -12.05
CA GLY A 44 3.51 -9.71 -12.58
C GLY A 44 4.06 -10.71 -11.57
N ARG A 45 4.24 -10.31 -10.30
CA ARG A 45 4.63 -11.19 -9.20
C ARG A 45 3.44 -11.48 -8.30
N THR A 46 3.30 -12.74 -7.94
CA THR A 46 2.43 -13.19 -6.85
C THR A 46 3.26 -13.33 -5.58
N TYR A 47 2.77 -12.74 -4.50
CA TYR A 47 3.36 -12.80 -3.17
C TYR A 47 2.55 -13.75 -2.31
N THR A 48 3.22 -14.55 -1.49
CA THR A 48 2.59 -15.18 -0.33
C THR A 48 2.22 -14.14 0.72
N GLU A 49 1.35 -14.49 1.67
CA GLU A 49 1.03 -13.61 2.81
C GLU A 49 2.29 -13.12 3.53
N ILE A 50 3.25 -14.01 3.80
CA ILE A 50 4.48 -13.65 4.53
C ILE A 50 5.29 -12.62 3.72
N GLU A 51 5.51 -12.87 2.42
CA GLU A 51 6.32 -11.97 1.58
C GLU A 51 5.68 -10.58 1.43
N ILE A 52 4.35 -10.50 1.27
CA ILE A 52 3.70 -9.21 1.14
C ILE A 52 3.73 -8.44 2.46
N ASN A 53 3.69 -9.12 3.61
CA ASN A 53 3.80 -8.49 4.93
C ASN A 53 5.16 -7.86 5.11
N GLU A 54 6.21 -8.62 4.83
CA GLU A 54 7.59 -8.15 4.89
C GLU A 54 7.84 -6.98 3.92
N LEU A 55 7.21 -6.99 2.75
CA LEU A 55 7.27 -5.87 1.81
C LEU A 55 6.59 -4.63 2.39
N ILE A 56 5.37 -4.76 2.89
CA ILE A 56 4.59 -3.66 3.45
C ILE A 56 5.26 -3.06 4.69
N ASP A 57 5.78 -3.91 5.60
CA ASP A 57 6.44 -3.51 6.83
C ASP A 57 7.71 -2.66 6.58
N LYS A 58 8.33 -2.77 5.39
CA LYS A 58 9.47 -1.91 5.01
C LYS A 58 9.06 -0.46 4.74
N TRP A 59 7.79 -0.20 4.50
CA TRP A 59 7.28 1.11 4.07
C TRP A 59 6.39 1.80 5.10
N HIS A 60 6.20 1.21 6.29
CA HIS A 60 5.50 1.85 7.39
C HIS A 60 6.11 1.51 8.76
N SER A 61 5.84 2.35 9.76
CA SER A 61 6.34 2.13 11.13
C SER A 61 5.26 1.89 12.19
N PHE A 62 3.97 1.90 11.83
CA PHE A 62 2.86 1.78 12.79
C PHE A 62 2.42 0.33 13.06
N GLY A 63 3.10 -0.66 12.48
CA GLY A 63 2.97 -2.08 12.86
C GLY A 63 1.66 -2.77 12.47
N ASP A 64 0.92 -2.25 11.49
CA ASP A 64 -0.35 -2.84 11.05
C ASP A 64 -0.38 -3.06 9.53
N HIS A 65 0.43 -4.02 9.06
CA HIS A 65 0.43 -4.44 7.67
C HIS A 65 -0.91 -5.05 7.24
N ALA A 66 -1.67 -5.62 8.18
CA ALA A 66 -2.95 -6.29 7.90
C ALA A 66 -4.01 -5.28 7.47
N LEU A 67 -4.06 -4.13 8.16
CA LEU A 67 -4.87 -2.98 7.75
C LEU A 67 -4.51 -2.54 6.32
N ILE A 68 -3.23 -2.42 5.99
CA ILE A 68 -2.82 -1.99 4.66
C ILE A 68 -3.24 -3.01 3.61
N ARG A 69 -2.99 -4.31 3.81
CA ARG A 69 -3.42 -5.37 2.86
C ARG A 69 -4.92 -5.33 2.62
N ARG A 70 -5.71 -5.27 3.69
CA ARG A 70 -7.18 -5.19 3.60
C ARG A 70 -7.61 -3.96 2.83
N MET A 71 -7.07 -2.79 3.17
CA MET A 71 -7.44 -1.54 2.54
C MET A 71 -6.97 -1.45 1.08
N MET A 72 -5.82 -2.03 0.72
CA MET A 72 -5.39 -2.11 -0.67
C MET A 72 -6.35 -2.96 -1.52
N TYR A 73 -6.84 -4.08 -0.97
CA TYR A 73 -7.86 -4.90 -1.61
C TYR A 73 -9.21 -4.15 -1.72
N ASP A 74 -9.68 -3.55 -0.62
CA ASP A 74 -10.94 -2.79 -0.58
C ASP A 74 -10.93 -1.59 -1.57
N PHE A 75 -9.76 -1.06 -1.90
CA PHE A 75 -9.57 0.02 -2.87
C PHE A 75 -9.23 -0.47 -4.29
N PHE A 76 -9.28 -1.77 -4.56
CA PHE A 76 -8.96 -2.38 -5.86
C PHE A 76 -7.55 -2.04 -6.35
N LEU A 77 -6.58 -1.95 -5.43
CA LEU A 77 -5.17 -1.66 -5.74
C LEU A 77 -4.34 -2.92 -5.92
N ILE A 78 -4.78 -4.01 -5.29
CA ILE A 78 -4.23 -5.36 -5.37
C ILE A 78 -5.37 -6.37 -5.40
N GLU A 79 -5.09 -7.55 -5.93
CA GLU A 79 -5.94 -8.73 -5.80
C GLU A 79 -5.39 -9.68 -4.74
N ARG A 80 -6.25 -10.58 -4.25
CA ARG A 80 -5.87 -11.63 -3.30
C ARG A 80 -6.61 -12.93 -3.57
N ALA A 81 -6.02 -14.06 -3.18
CA ALA A 81 -6.73 -15.33 -3.14
C ALA A 81 -7.82 -15.30 -2.06
N GLU A 82 -8.92 -16.05 -2.25
CA GLU A 82 -10.05 -16.08 -1.32
C GLU A 82 -9.64 -16.53 0.09
N ASP A 83 -8.64 -17.40 0.18
CA ASP A 83 -8.06 -17.89 1.44
C ASP A 83 -7.04 -16.92 2.07
N GLY A 84 -6.72 -15.81 1.40
CA GLY A 84 -5.74 -14.82 1.85
C GLY A 84 -4.28 -15.27 1.72
N SER A 85 -4.01 -16.43 1.11
CA SER A 85 -2.66 -17.00 1.03
C SER A 85 -1.75 -16.27 0.03
N LYS A 86 -2.34 -15.57 -0.95
CA LYS A 86 -1.64 -14.95 -2.07
C LYS A 86 -2.18 -13.56 -2.38
N TYR A 87 -1.28 -12.69 -2.85
CA TYR A 87 -1.54 -11.30 -3.24
C TYR A 87 -0.79 -10.95 -4.52
N TRP A 88 -1.38 -10.13 -5.40
CA TRP A 88 -0.73 -9.67 -6.64
C TRP A 88 -1.30 -8.33 -7.09
N LEU A 89 -0.57 -7.61 -7.94
CA LEU A 89 -1.14 -6.45 -8.64
C LEU A 89 -2.11 -6.93 -9.73
N ASP A 90 -3.28 -6.30 -9.82
CA ASP A 90 -4.18 -6.55 -10.94
C ASP A 90 -3.48 -6.16 -12.26
N GLU A 91 -3.54 -7.06 -13.25
CA GLU A 91 -2.93 -6.85 -14.57
C GLU A 91 -3.68 -5.79 -15.36
N SER A 92 -4.95 -5.58 -15.05
CA SER A 92 -5.75 -4.43 -15.47
C SER A 92 -5.25 -3.20 -14.73
N GLY A 93 -4.10 -2.68 -15.18
CA GLY A 93 -3.57 -1.40 -14.75
C GLY A 93 -4.52 -0.27 -15.15
N ASN A 94 -5.67 -0.17 -14.50
CA ASN A 94 -6.59 0.93 -14.70
C ASN A 94 -5.91 2.17 -14.13
N THR A 95 -5.56 3.03 -15.07
CA THR A 95 -4.81 4.27 -14.96
C THR A 95 -5.64 5.36 -14.33
#